data_AF-A0AAW4PHK5-F1
#
_entry.id   AF-A0AAW4PHK5-F1
#
_cell.length_a   1.000
_cell.length_b   1.000
_cell.length_c   1.000
_cell.angle_alpha   90.00
_cell.angle_beta   90.00
_cell.angle_gamma   90.00
#
_symmetry.space_group_name_H-M   'P 1'
#
loop_
_entity.id
_entity.type
_entity.pdbx_description
1 polymer ?
#
loop_
_entity_poly.entity_id
_entity_poly.type
_entity_poly.pdbx_seq_one_letter_code
_entity_poly.pdbx_strand_id
1 'polypeptide(L)'
;MDEMIPEYERFECRQLATNRDRRTDSLCIDESLAHDLVEDLRTAGVVNGIPAAQLLAHSPSGAVFESNQALVYFHVGWEAASG
;
A
#
# COMPACT_ATOMS: atom_id res chain seq x y z
N MET A 1 46.96 8.70 15.88
CA MET A 1 45.93 7.65 16.01
C MET A 1 45.05 7.84 14.80
N ASP A 2 45.10 6.91 13.86
CA ASP A 2 44.47 7.01 12.55
C ASP A 2 42.96 7.06 12.72
N GLU A 3 42.33 8.13 12.25
CA GLU A 3 40.90 8.35 12.38
C GLU A 3 40.22 7.45 11.33
N MET A 4 39.88 6.22 11.74
CA MET A 4 39.08 5.30 10.95
C MET A 4 37.68 5.89 10.76
N ILE A 5 37.55 6.79 9.79
CA ILE A 5 36.26 7.29 9.34
C ILE A 5 35.53 6.08 8.73
N PRO A 6 34.38 5.67 9.29
CA PRO A 6 33.71 4.48 8.83
C PRO A 6 33.09 4.70 7.44
N GLU A 7 33.24 3.71 6.56
CA GLU A 7 32.92 3.82 5.13
C GLU A 7 31.43 4.08 4.82
N TYR A 8 30.54 3.98 5.80
CA TYR A 8 29.11 4.24 5.64
C TYR A 8 28.78 5.72 5.39
N GLU A 9 29.57 6.66 5.91
CA GLU A 9 29.30 8.11 5.75
C GLU A 9 29.59 8.62 4.32
N ARG A 10 30.35 7.86 3.52
CA ARG A 10 30.67 8.24 2.13
C ARG A 10 29.55 7.92 1.14
N PHE A 11 28.55 7.13 1.55
CA PHE A 11 27.43 6.75 0.69
C PHE A 11 26.34 7.83 0.67
N GLU A 12 26.09 8.50 1.80
CA GLU A 12 24.99 9.47 1.93
C GLU A 12 25.21 10.77 1.13
N CYS A 13 26.46 11.26 1.02
CA CYS A 13 26.74 12.49 0.28
C CYS A 13 26.68 12.35 -1.25
N ARG A 14 26.77 11.13 -1.81
CA ARG A 14 26.71 10.93 -3.27
C ARG A 14 25.28 10.80 -3.80
N GLN A 15 24.33 10.41 -2.95
CA GLN A 15 22.92 10.28 -3.31
C GLN A 15 22.18 11.63 -3.30
N LEU A 16 22.65 12.60 -2.50
CA LEU A 16 22.03 13.93 -2.42
C LEU A 16 22.37 14.86 -3.60
N ALA A 17 23.41 14.56 -4.37
CA ALA A 17 23.75 15.33 -5.58
C ALA A 17 22.91 14.94 -6.81
N THR A 18 22.23 13.79 -6.79
CA THR A 18 21.40 13.34 -7.93
C THR A 18 19.97 13.86 -7.85
N ASN A 19 19.48 14.26 -6.67
CA ASN A 19 18.11 14.74 -6.51
C ASN A 19 17.92 16.23 -6.84
N ARG A 20 19.00 17.01 -7.01
CA ARG A 20 18.89 18.47 -7.15
C ARG A 20 18.80 18.98 -8.59
N ASP A 21 19.14 18.13 -9.58
CA ASP A 21 19.15 18.52 -11.00
C ASP A 21 18.03 17.90 -11.84
N ARG A 22 17.14 17.13 -11.19
CA ARG A 22 15.81 16.89 -11.71
C ARG A 22 14.86 17.83 -11.00
N ARG A 23 14.81 19.08 -11.46
CA ARG A 23 13.50 19.74 -11.56
C ARG A 23 12.69 18.92 -12.57
N THR A 24 12.28 17.73 -12.16
CA THR A 24 11.10 17.12 -12.73
C THR A 24 10.03 18.15 -12.41
N ASP A 25 9.55 18.83 -13.45
CA ASP A 25 8.27 19.51 -13.38
C ASP A 25 7.33 18.50 -12.75
N SER A 26 7.09 18.65 -11.44
CA SER A 26 6.16 17.82 -10.72
C SER A 26 4.86 18.19 -11.38
N LEU A 27 4.42 17.32 -12.29
CA LEU A 27 3.19 17.52 -13.02
C LEU A 27 2.14 17.71 -11.92
N CYS A 28 1.65 18.94 -11.79
CA CYS A 28 0.68 19.28 -10.77
C CYS A 28 -0.62 18.63 -11.22
N ILE A 29 -0.80 17.37 -10.81
CA ILE A 29 -2.03 16.64 -11.06
C ILE A 29 -2.96 16.98 -9.90
N ASP A 30 -3.92 17.85 -10.15
CA ASP A 30 -5.03 18.06 -9.23
C ASP A 30 -6.02 16.88 -9.30
N GLU A 31 -6.90 16.78 -8.30
CA GLU A 31 -7.84 15.65 -8.17
C GLU A 31 -8.76 15.49 -9.39
N SER A 32 -9.14 16.59 -10.03
CA SER A 32 -9.99 16.55 -11.23
C SER A 32 -9.22 15.93 -12.40
N LEU A 33 -7.99 16.39 -12.62
CA LEU A 33 -7.10 15.84 -13.64
C LEU A 33 -6.73 14.37 -13.35
N ALA A 34 -6.56 14.01 -12.07
CA ALA A 34 -6.31 12.63 -11.66
C ALA A 34 -7.46 11.72 -12.03
N HIS A 35 -8.70 12.15 -11.80
CA HIS A 35 -9.90 11.39 -12.14
C HIS A 35 -9.99 11.12 -13.64
N ASP A 36 -9.85 12.16 -14.47
CA ASP A 36 -9.91 12.03 -15.93
C ASP A 36 -8.81 11.09 -16.45
N LEU A 37 -7.59 11.21 -15.91
CA LEU A 37 -6.47 10.35 -16.29
C LEU A 37 -6.71 8.89 -15.91
N VAL A 38 -7.33 8.62 -14.77
CA VAL A 38 -7.68 7.25 -14.34
C VAL A 38 -8.70 6.63 -15.29
N GLU A 39 -9.71 7.38 -15.75
CA GLU A 39 -10.68 6.88 -16.74
C GLU A 39 -10.04 6.61 -18.11
N ASP A 40 -9.11 7.46 -18.54
CA ASP A 40 -8.33 7.22 -19.76
C ASP A 40 -7.49 5.95 -19.66
N LEU A 41 -6.80 5.75 -18.52
CA LEU A 41 -6.01 4.55 -18.24
C LEU A 41 -6.88 3.29 -18.18
N ARG A 42 -8.10 3.40 -17.65
CA ARG A 42 -9.08 2.30 -17.62
C ARG A 42 -9.55 1.95 -19.03
N THR A 43 -9.85 2.95 -19.85
CA THR A 43 -10.25 2.77 -21.26
C THR A 43 -9.13 2.15 -22.08
N ALA A 44 -7.88 2.53 -21.81
CA ALA A 44 -6.69 1.93 -22.43
C ALA A 44 -6.36 0.52 -21.91
N GLY A 45 -7.09 0.00 -20.91
CA GLY A 45 -6.85 -1.30 -20.29
C GLY A 45 -5.57 -1.36 -19.44
N VAL A 46 -4.99 -0.22 -19.10
CA VAL A 46 -3.78 -0.11 -18.26
C VAL A 46 -4.13 -0.31 -16.79
N VAL A 47 -5.30 0.19 -16.37
CA VAL A 47 -5.81 0.05 -15.00
C VAL A 47 -7.12 -0.73 -15.03
N ASN A 48 -7.22 -1.75 -14.18
CA ASN A 48 -8.46 -2.45 -13.93
C ASN A 48 -8.92 -2.19 -12.49
N GLY A 49 -10.19 -1.85 -12.33
CA GLY A 49 -10.80 -1.75 -11.01
C GLY A 49 -10.81 -3.13 -10.34
N ILE A 50 -10.23 -3.22 -9.15
CA ILE A 50 -10.37 -4.40 -8.31
C ILE A 50 -11.63 -4.18 -7.47
N PRO A 51 -12.62 -5.09 -7.52
CA PRO A 51 -13.77 -5.02 -6.61
C PRO A 51 -13.28 -4.88 -5.18
N ALA A 52 -13.89 -3.99 -4.40
CA ALA A 52 -13.59 -3.88 -2.98
C ALA A 52 -13.62 -5.28 -2.34
N ALA A 53 -12.65 -5.55 -1.46
CA ALA A 53 -12.49 -6.86 -0.84
C ALA A 53 -13.85 -7.36 -0.32
N GLN A 54 -14.25 -8.55 -0.79
CA GLN A 54 -15.54 -9.12 -0.42
C GLN A 54 -15.52 -9.42 1.08
N LEU A 55 -16.37 -8.73 1.84
CA LEU A 55 -16.49 -8.96 3.28
C LEU A 55 -17.04 -10.36 3.55
N LEU A 56 -16.44 -11.05 4.52
CA LEU A 56 -16.80 -12.38 4.96
C LEU A 56 -17.64 -12.30 6.24
N ALA A 57 -18.87 -12.80 6.20
CA ALA A 57 -19.74 -12.83 7.37
C ALA A 57 -19.60 -14.16 8.12
N HIS A 58 -19.25 -14.10 9.40
CA HIS A 58 -19.35 -15.25 10.30
C HIS A 58 -20.82 -15.45 10.69
N SER A 59 -21.53 -16.30 9.95
CA SER A 59 -22.98 -16.51 10.11
C SER A 59 -23.45 -16.76 11.55
N PRO A 60 -22.73 -17.51 12.41
CA PRO A 60 -23.19 -17.74 13.78
C PRO A 60 -23.19 -16.49 14.68
N SER A 61 -22.26 -15.56 14.47
CA SER A 61 -22.12 -14.36 15.32
C SER A 61 -22.55 -13.06 14.63
N GLY A 62 -22.69 -13.06 13.31
CA GLY A 62 -22.95 -11.86 12.51
C GLY A 62 -21.73 -10.96 12.31
N ALA A 63 -20.55 -11.31 12.84
CA ALA A 63 -19.33 -10.53 12.66
C ALA A 63 -18.85 -10.56 11.19
N VAL A 64 -18.27 -9.47 10.71
CA VAL A 64 -17.75 -9.34 9.34
C VAL A 64 -16.23 -9.17 9.33
N PHE A 65 -15.56 -9.73 8.32
CA PHE A 65 -14.11 -9.77 8.21
C PHE A 65 -13.64 -9.50 6.78
N GLU A 66 -12.55 -8.75 6.62
CA GLU A 66 -11.87 -8.55 5.34
C GLU A 66 -10.80 -9.62 5.06
N SER A 67 -10.50 -10.47 6.05
CA SER A 67 -9.46 -11.49 6.00
C SER A 67 -9.99 -12.87 6.36
N ASN A 68 -9.74 -13.84 5.48
CA ASN A 68 -10.00 -15.26 5.73
C ASN A 68 -9.35 -15.74 7.03
N GLN A 69 -8.11 -15.33 7.30
CA GLN A 69 -7.38 -15.76 8.47
C GLN A 69 -7.99 -15.21 9.76
N ALA A 70 -8.43 -13.95 9.75
CA ALA A 70 -9.11 -13.34 10.89
C ALA A 70 -10.45 -14.04 11.19
N LEU A 71 -11.24 -14.34 10.16
CA LEU A 71 -12.46 -15.12 10.28
C LEU A 71 -12.20 -16.50 10.92
N VAL A 72 -11.18 -17.23 10.46
CA VAL A 72 -10.86 -18.57 10.96
C VAL A 72 -10.43 -18.52 12.43
N TYR A 73 -9.55 -17.60 12.83
CA TYR A 73 -9.18 -17.46 14.24
C TYR A 73 -10.37 -17.12 15.12
N PHE A 74 -11.24 -16.21 14.65
CA PHE A 74 -12.46 -15.87 15.37
C PHE A 74 -13.37 -17.09 15.55
N HIS A 75 -13.61 -17.87 14.48
CA HIS A 75 -14.48 -19.04 14.52
C HIS A 75 -13.98 -20.10 15.51
N VAL A 76 -12.68 -20.41 15.48
CA VAL A 76 -12.08 -21.39 16.40
C VAL A 76 -12.23 -20.94 17.87
N GLY A 77 -12.04 -19.64 18.15
CA GLY A 77 -12.27 -19.10 19.49
C GLY A 77 -13.75 -19.12 19.90
N TRP A 78 -14.66 -18.88 18.96
CA TRP A 78 -16.10 -18.89 19.18
C TRP A 78 -16.63 -20.28 19.52
N GLU A 79 -16.20 -21.32 18.80
CA GLU A 79 -16.54 -22.72 19.08
C GLU A 79 -16.05 -23.12 20.48
N ALA A 80 -14.82 -22.76 20.84
CA ALA A 80 -14.25 -23.08 22.15
C ALA A 80 -14.98 -22.41 23.33
N ALA A 81 -15.63 -21.27 23.10
CA ALA A 81 -16.44 -20.58 24.10
C ALA A 81 -17.89 -21.07 24.15
N SER A 82 -18.35 -21.76 23.10
CA SER A 82 -19.74 -22.21 22.92
C SER A 82 -19.94 -23.69 23.29
N GLY A 83 -18.87 -24.45 23.48
CA GLY A 83 -18.89 -25.86 23.91
C GLY A 83 -18.71 -26.04 25.41
#